data_AF-A0A067RGJ3-F1
#
_entry.id   AF-A0A067RGJ3-F1
#
_cell.length_a   1.000
_cell.length_b   1.000
_cell.length_c   1.000
_cell.angle_alpha   90.00
_cell.angle_beta   90.00
_cell.angle_gamma   90.00
#
_symmetry.space_group_name_H-M   'P 1'
#
loop_
_entity.id
_entity.type
_entity.pdbx_description
1 polymer ?
#
loop_
_entity_poly.entity_id
_entity_poly.type
_entity_poly.pdbx_seq_one_letter_code
_entity_poly.pdbx_strand_id
1 'polypeptide(L)'
;MNTDILVMDQDIPSFSSKDEEIQYWKELAAQLHQGLEEAREDTRQVERELEEFQENSQQLEKELETQLEQADKTIRELRTRNNRLQLDSDTLKDSYEQTKRQNGTQICELQTMISEYRSHEETLLKYIRELEQKNDDLERSHRAMMTSVTEFESKLNSAIERNALLESEQDEARGMVQRLKDEARDLRQEMKIRSCEVPDNDKCLERVRSPIDSNKLKVEMETQTNVPGSPLKMQQSGGGQNIPLTPPARISAMNIVGDLLRKVGLEGLLCSGCKQVKCSCGGGNPHSPVIPAPMMAQPRRGIGIKTGFMSQCIERKSSVQ
;
A
#
# COMPACT_ATOMS: atom_id res chain seq x y z
N MET A 1 62.79 71.18 41.86
CA MET A 1 63.85 72.21 41.87
C MET A 1 64.31 72.39 43.30
N ASN A 2 65.14 71.47 43.80
CA ASN A 2 65.93 71.72 45.00
C ASN A 2 67.30 72.16 44.52
N THR A 3 67.58 73.45 44.61
CA THR A 3 68.95 73.97 44.47
C THR A 3 69.60 73.92 45.84
N ASP A 4 69.88 72.70 46.30
CA ASP A 4 70.74 72.45 47.45
C ASP A 4 72.17 72.81 47.01
N ILE A 5 72.46 74.12 47.05
CA ILE A 5 73.80 74.67 46.87
C ILE A 5 74.66 74.03 47.95
N LEU A 6 75.71 73.32 47.53
CA LEU A 6 76.70 72.74 48.44
C LEU A 6 77.50 73.87 49.09
N VAL A 7 76.95 74.44 50.16
CA VAL A 7 77.63 75.40 51.03
C VAL A 7 78.67 74.61 51.82
N MET A 8 79.84 74.42 51.21
CA MET A 8 81.03 73.93 51.90
C MET A 8 81.61 75.06 52.74
N ASP A 9 80.98 75.28 53.90
CA ASP A 9 81.40 76.22 54.92
C ASP A 9 82.66 75.66 55.61
N GLN A 10 83.81 75.83 54.97
CA GLN A 10 85.11 75.44 55.48
C GLN A 10 85.85 76.69 55.99
N ASP A 11 85.93 76.82 57.31
CA ASP A 11 86.82 77.78 57.97
C ASP A 11 88.25 77.58 57.46
N ILE A 12 88.80 78.61 56.80
CA ILE A 12 90.15 78.56 56.19
C ILE A 12 91.18 78.44 57.33
N PRO A 13 91.99 77.37 57.39
CA PRO A 13 92.98 77.20 58.46
C PRO A 13 94.07 78.28 58.44
N SER A 14 94.67 78.56 59.60
CA SER A 14 95.83 79.45 59.69
C SER A 14 97.13 78.69 59.43
N PHE A 15 97.85 79.02 58.36
CA PHE A 15 99.06 78.32 57.94
C PHE A 15 100.35 78.89 58.54
N SER A 16 101.32 78.02 58.82
CA SER A 16 102.66 78.35 59.33
C SER A 16 103.61 78.81 58.21
N SER A 17 103.33 78.40 56.97
CA SER A 17 104.13 78.64 55.78
C SER A 17 103.23 78.79 54.54
N LYS A 18 103.70 79.55 53.54
CA LYS A 18 103.03 79.61 52.23
C LYS A 18 103.02 78.28 51.51
N ASP A 19 104.01 77.42 51.74
CA ASP A 19 104.02 76.07 51.14
C ASP A 19 102.96 75.15 51.78
N GLU A 20 102.63 75.38 53.06
CA GLU A 20 101.59 74.66 53.80
C GLU A 20 100.19 75.11 53.34
N GLU A 21 99.99 76.42 53.16
CA GLU A 21 98.79 76.99 52.50
C GLU A 21 98.59 76.40 51.10
N ILE A 22 99.64 76.42 50.27
CA ILE A 22 99.62 75.88 48.91
C ILE A 22 99.35 74.37 48.92
N GLN A 23 99.84 73.62 49.90
CA GLN A 23 99.58 72.18 50.00
C GLN A 23 98.14 71.88 50.41
N TYR A 24 97.60 72.59 51.41
CA TYR A 24 96.20 72.47 51.83
C TYR A 24 95.24 72.73 50.66
N TRP A 25 95.41 73.84 49.93
CA TRP A 25 94.53 74.14 48.79
C TRP A 25 94.66 73.14 47.63
N LYS A 26 95.84 72.51 47.43
CA LYS A 26 95.99 71.41 46.47
C LYS A 26 95.27 70.14 46.91
N GLU A 27 95.39 69.76 48.18
CA GLU A 27 94.77 68.55 48.72
C GLU A 27 93.25 68.70 48.79
N LEU A 28 92.74 69.87 49.17
CA LEU A 28 91.31 70.19 49.10
C LEU A 28 90.81 70.17 47.64
N ALA A 29 91.53 70.80 46.69
CA ALA A 29 91.16 70.74 45.29
C ALA A 29 91.16 69.30 44.73
N ALA A 30 92.09 68.45 45.18
CA ALA A 30 92.12 67.02 44.82
C ALA A 30 90.94 66.24 45.42
N GLN A 31 90.58 66.49 46.69
CA GLN A 31 89.40 65.87 47.33
C GLN A 31 88.10 66.29 46.64
N LEU A 32 87.94 67.58 46.29
CA LEU A 32 86.79 68.07 45.54
C LEU A 32 86.72 67.48 44.13
N HIS A 33 87.87 67.30 43.46
CA HIS A 33 87.94 66.65 42.16
C HIS A 33 87.58 65.16 42.24
N GLN A 34 88.06 64.46 43.26
CA GLN A 34 87.71 63.06 43.52
C GLN A 34 86.22 62.90 43.79
N GLY A 35 85.63 63.67 44.71
CA GLY A 35 84.21 63.59 45.03
C GLY A 35 83.29 63.95 43.86
N LEU A 36 83.74 64.83 42.95
CA LEU A 36 83.02 65.12 41.69
C LEU A 36 83.08 63.97 40.69
N GLU A 37 84.18 63.24 40.60
CA GLU A 37 84.31 62.09 39.70
C GLU A 37 83.63 60.83 40.27
N GLU A 38 83.64 60.66 41.60
CA GLU A 38 82.85 59.64 42.30
C GLU A 38 81.34 59.88 42.09
N ALA A 39 80.84 61.08 42.38
CA ALA A 39 79.43 61.43 42.15
C ALA A 39 79.03 61.35 40.65
N ARG A 40 79.97 61.56 39.72
CA ARG A 40 79.76 61.33 38.28
C ARG A 40 79.60 59.85 37.97
N GLU A 41 80.44 58.97 38.51
CA GLU A 41 80.33 57.53 38.21
C GLU A 41 79.15 56.88 38.94
N ASP A 42 78.75 57.37 40.13
CA ASP A 42 77.47 57.04 40.78
C ASP A 42 76.28 57.42 39.87
N THR A 43 76.27 58.65 39.35
CA THR A 43 75.23 59.10 38.39
C THR A 43 75.19 58.18 37.18
N ARG A 44 76.36 57.84 36.63
CA ARG A 44 76.51 56.95 35.47
C ARG A 44 76.11 55.50 35.76
N GLN A 45 76.24 55.03 37.00
CA GLN A 45 75.71 53.74 37.41
C GLN A 45 74.19 53.76 37.42
N VAL A 46 73.58 54.79 38.00
CA VAL A 46 72.11 54.94 38.01
C VAL A 46 71.55 55.10 36.59
N GLU A 47 72.28 55.76 35.68
CA GLU A 47 71.94 55.81 34.25
C GLU A 47 71.91 54.41 33.62
N ARG A 48 72.95 53.58 33.84
CA ARG A 48 73.00 52.18 33.35
C ARG A 48 71.89 51.30 33.94
N GLU A 49 71.67 51.38 35.25
CA GLU A 49 70.62 50.61 35.93
C GLU A 49 69.22 50.99 35.42
N LEU A 50 69.01 52.27 35.07
CA LEU A 50 67.78 52.75 34.47
C LEU A 50 67.62 52.29 33.00
N GLU A 51 68.69 52.24 32.22
CA GLU A 51 68.69 51.66 30.86
C GLU A 51 68.34 50.16 30.91
N GLU A 52 69.00 49.37 31.77
CA GLU A 52 68.70 47.95 31.97
C GLU A 52 67.24 47.71 32.41
N PHE A 53 66.69 48.55 33.30
CA PHE A 53 65.29 48.46 33.72
C PHE A 53 64.32 48.78 32.56
N GLN A 54 64.62 49.79 31.73
CA GLN A 54 63.80 50.12 30.56
C GLN A 54 63.82 49.01 29.51
N GLU A 55 64.99 48.42 29.21
CA GLU A 55 65.08 47.28 28.30
C GLU A 55 64.31 46.07 28.81
N ASN A 56 64.39 45.78 30.12
CA ASN A 56 63.66 44.68 30.76
C ASN A 56 62.13 44.90 30.69
N SER A 57 61.63 46.10 31.02
CA SER A 57 60.21 46.44 30.86
C SER A 57 59.75 46.24 29.42
N GLN A 58 60.51 46.74 28.44
CA GLN A 58 60.16 46.59 27.03
C GLN A 58 60.22 45.13 26.53
N GLN A 59 61.08 44.29 27.11
CA GLN A 59 61.11 42.85 26.81
C GLN A 59 59.87 42.14 27.40
N LEU A 60 59.50 42.45 28.64
CA LEU A 60 58.30 41.92 29.30
C LEU A 60 57.01 42.35 28.59
N GLU A 61 56.91 43.63 28.18
CA GLU A 61 55.80 44.16 27.40
C GLU A 61 55.62 43.37 26.09
N LYS A 62 56.70 43.16 25.32
CA LYS A 62 56.66 42.35 24.09
C LYS A 62 56.25 40.90 24.37
N GLU A 63 56.71 40.29 25.46
CA GLU A 63 56.30 38.92 25.79
C GLU A 63 54.77 38.88 26.05
N LEU A 64 54.25 39.80 26.87
CA LEU A 64 52.82 39.92 27.16
C LEU A 64 51.99 40.20 25.90
N GLU A 65 52.47 41.06 24.99
CA GLU A 65 51.85 41.29 23.68
C GLU A 65 51.78 39.99 22.87
N THR A 66 52.89 39.25 22.74
CA THR A 66 52.88 37.97 21.98
C THR A 66 52.01 36.89 22.61
N GLN A 67 51.91 36.84 23.95
CA GLN A 67 50.99 35.93 24.65
C GLN A 67 49.52 36.33 24.39
N LEU A 68 49.22 37.63 24.37
CA LEU A 68 47.88 38.16 24.09
C LEU A 68 47.48 37.91 22.63
N GLU A 69 48.36 38.15 21.66
CA GLU A 69 48.11 37.81 20.24
C GLU A 69 47.81 36.32 20.03
N GLN A 70 48.57 35.45 20.71
CA GLN A 70 48.36 33.99 20.68
C GLN A 70 47.01 33.61 21.31
N ALA A 71 46.65 34.19 22.46
CA ALA A 71 45.35 33.99 23.08
C ALA A 71 44.22 34.42 22.13
N ASP A 72 44.27 35.63 21.56
CA ASP A 72 43.26 36.12 20.63
C ASP A 72 43.19 35.31 19.34
N LYS A 73 44.31 34.75 18.87
CA LYS A 73 44.34 33.80 17.75
C LYS A 73 43.59 32.52 18.09
N THR A 74 43.89 31.88 19.22
CA THR A 74 43.18 30.66 19.64
C THR A 74 41.69 30.91 19.90
N ILE A 75 41.31 32.08 20.44
CA ILE A 75 39.91 32.49 20.61
C ILE A 75 39.20 32.61 19.25
N ARG A 76 39.84 33.20 18.24
CA ARG A 76 39.30 33.28 16.86
C ARG A 76 39.14 31.89 16.21
N GLU A 77 40.12 31.01 16.39
CA GLU A 77 40.08 29.63 15.87
C GLU A 77 39.01 28.77 16.57
N LEU A 78 38.87 28.89 17.89
CA LEU A 78 37.82 28.21 18.66
C LEU A 78 36.42 28.73 18.30
N ARG A 79 36.25 30.05 18.10
CA ARG A 79 34.97 30.64 17.65
C ARG A 79 34.56 30.14 16.26
N THR A 80 35.47 30.14 15.27
CA THR A 80 35.14 29.63 13.93
C THR A 80 34.87 28.12 13.93
N ARG A 81 35.60 27.34 14.72
CA ARG A 81 35.33 25.91 14.92
C ARG A 81 33.99 25.65 15.61
N ASN A 82 33.61 26.45 16.61
CA ASN A 82 32.32 26.33 17.30
C ASN A 82 31.16 26.63 16.34
N ASN A 83 31.22 27.77 15.64
CA ASN A 83 30.22 28.14 14.63
C ASN A 83 30.04 27.04 13.55
N ARG A 84 31.14 26.43 13.10
CA ARG A 84 31.09 25.30 12.17
C ARG A 84 30.40 24.08 12.78
N LEU A 85 30.79 23.67 13.98
CA LEU A 85 30.17 22.52 14.67
C LEU A 85 28.68 22.76 14.96
N GLN A 86 28.27 24.01 15.18
CA GLN A 86 26.86 24.37 15.31
C GLN A 86 26.12 24.20 13.97
N LEU A 87 26.64 24.73 12.86
CA LEU A 87 26.07 24.55 11.52
C LEU A 87 25.99 23.06 11.11
N ASP A 88 27.06 22.29 11.37
CA ASP A 88 27.10 20.84 11.14
C ASP A 88 26.04 20.12 12.02
N SER A 89 25.84 20.56 13.27
CA SER A 89 24.83 20.02 14.18
C SER A 89 23.39 20.34 13.75
N ASP A 90 23.12 21.57 13.33
CA ASP A 90 21.79 22.00 12.88
C ASP A 90 21.41 21.33 11.55
N THR A 91 22.36 21.21 10.61
CA THR A 91 22.19 20.44 9.37
C THR A 91 21.84 18.97 9.65
N LEU A 92 22.47 18.35 10.66
CA LEU A 92 22.16 16.97 11.07
C LEU A 92 20.77 16.84 11.71
N LYS A 93 20.31 17.84 12.50
CA LYS A 93 18.95 17.87 13.07
C LYS A 93 17.89 17.97 11.98
N ASP A 94 18.09 18.86 11.00
CA ASP A 94 17.13 19.04 9.90
C ASP A 94 17.03 17.81 9.01
N SER A 95 18.18 17.18 8.68
CA SER A 95 18.23 15.91 7.94
C SER A 95 17.56 14.76 8.70
N TYR A 96 17.80 14.66 10.02
CA TYR A 96 17.13 13.68 10.88
C TYR A 96 15.61 13.90 10.93
N GLU A 97 15.15 15.13 11.18
CA GLU A 97 13.71 15.43 11.23
C GLU A 97 13.05 15.30 9.85
N GLN A 98 13.75 15.58 8.74
CA GLN A 98 13.26 15.29 7.39
C GLN A 98 13.07 13.78 7.17
N THR A 99 14.08 12.98 7.51
CA THR A 99 14.02 11.51 7.40
C THR A 99 12.90 10.93 8.29
N LYS A 100 12.77 11.46 9.51
CA LYS A 100 11.71 11.09 10.47
C LYS A 100 10.32 11.43 9.96
N ARG A 101 10.12 12.60 9.31
CA ARG A 101 8.86 12.95 8.64
C ARG A 101 8.54 12.01 7.48
N GLN A 102 9.52 11.70 6.63
CA GLN A 102 9.37 10.78 5.49
C GLN A 102 9.05 9.35 5.93
N ASN A 103 9.73 8.84 6.95
CA ASN A 103 9.40 7.54 7.57
C ASN A 103 7.99 7.57 8.18
N GLY A 104 7.58 8.69 8.77
CA GLY A 104 6.23 8.91 9.29
C GLY A 104 5.15 8.82 8.21
N THR A 105 5.32 9.48 7.06
CA THR A 105 4.35 9.38 5.96
C THR A 105 4.29 7.98 5.37
N GLN A 106 5.44 7.34 5.13
CA GLN A 106 5.51 5.94 4.66
C GLN A 106 4.81 4.97 5.62
N ILE A 107 4.97 5.15 6.94
CA ILE A 107 4.27 4.32 7.93
C ILE A 107 2.75 4.54 7.87
N CYS A 108 2.28 5.78 7.72
CA CYS A 108 0.85 6.08 7.56
C CYS A 108 0.28 5.49 6.25
N GLU A 109 1.02 5.60 5.14
CA GLU A 109 0.66 5.02 3.84
C GLU A 109 0.54 3.49 3.93
N LEU A 110 1.53 2.81 4.52
CA LEU A 110 1.53 1.37 4.75
C LEU A 110 0.38 0.93 5.67
N GLN A 111 0.12 1.67 6.75
CA GLN A 111 -1.02 1.40 7.64
C GLN A 111 -2.37 1.57 6.93
N THR A 112 -2.48 2.55 6.04
CA THR A 112 -3.69 2.82 5.24
C THR A 112 -3.95 1.66 4.29
N MET A 113 -2.95 1.25 3.49
CA MET A 113 -3.06 0.08 2.59
C MET A 113 -3.39 -1.21 3.35
N ILE A 114 -2.81 -1.44 4.54
CA ILE A 114 -3.16 -2.60 5.38
C ILE A 114 -4.63 -2.56 5.82
N SER A 115 -5.18 -1.38 6.12
CA SER A 115 -6.60 -1.24 6.47
C SER A 115 -7.52 -1.45 5.25
N GLU A 116 -7.11 -0.99 4.08
CA GLU A 116 -7.81 -1.19 2.81
C GLU A 116 -7.85 -2.68 2.44
N TYR A 117 -6.72 -3.39 2.52
CA TYR A 117 -6.67 -4.83 2.23
C TYR A 117 -7.58 -5.64 3.16
N ARG A 118 -7.63 -5.31 4.45
CA ARG A 118 -8.56 -5.95 5.41
C ARG A 118 -10.03 -5.67 5.08
N SER A 119 -10.36 -4.45 4.64
CA SER A 119 -11.71 -4.09 4.21
C SER A 119 -12.12 -4.87 2.93
N HIS A 120 -11.20 -5.05 2.00
CA HIS A 120 -11.41 -5.90 0.81
C HIS A 120 -11.57 -7.38 1.19
N GLU A 121 -10.75 -7.90 2.10
CA GLU A 121 -10.86 -9.27 2.64
C GLU A 121 -12.23 -9.51 3.29
N GLU A 122 -12.68 -8.60 4.17
CA GLU A 122 -14.00 -8.69 4.80
C GLU A 122 -15.14 -8.65 3.76
N THR A 123 -15.00 -7.82 2.73
CA THR A 123 -15.97 -7.69 1.63
C THR A 123 -16.03 -8.97 0.78
N LEU A 124 -14.89 -9.56 0.45
CA LEU A 124 -14.81 -10.84 -0.26
C LEU A 124 -15.40 -11.99 0.58
N LEU A 125 -15.13 -12.02 1.89
CA LEU A 125 -15.71 -13.02 2.81
C LEU A 125 -17.22 -12.87 2.99
N LYS A 126 -17.79 -11.67 2.84
CA LYS A 126 -19.25 -11.47 2.74
C LYS A 126 -19.79 -12.02 1.40
N TYR A 127 -19.15 -11.65 0.30
CA TYR A 127 -19.57 -12.06 -1.04
C TYR A 127 -19.48 -13.59 -1.26
N ILE A 128 -18.49 -14.27 -0.67
CA ILE A 128 -18.41 -15.74 -0.68
C ILE A 128 -19.64 -16.36 -0.02
N ARG A 129 -20.02 -15.89 1.18
CA ARG A 129 -21.21 -16.39 1.91
C ARG A 129 -22.51 -16.13 1.15
N GLU A 130 -22.60 -15.00 0.45
CA GLU A 130 -23.73 -14.74 -0.44
C GLU A 130 -23.79 -15.71 -1.62
N LEU A 131 -22.65 -16.11 -2.20
CA LEU A 131 -22.59 -17.08 -3.28
C LEU A 131 -22.90 -18.50 -2.78
N GLU A 132 -22.42 -18.87 -1.59
CA GLU A 132 -22.76 -20.12 -0.92
C GLU A 132 -24.28 -20.22 -0.69
N GLN A 133 -24.90 -19.19 -0.12
CA GLN A 133 -26.36 -19.13 0.04
C GLN A 133 -27.12 -19.23 -1.29
N LYS A 134 -26.68 -18.48 -2.33
CA LYS A 134 -27.30 -18.52 -3.66
C LYS A 134 -27.17 -19.92 -4.30
N ASN A 135 -26.10 -20.65 -4.04
CA ASN A 135 -25.94 -22.04 -4.49
C ASN A 135 -26.89 -22.99 -3.75
N ASP A 136 -26.99 -22.89 -2.42
CA ASP A 136 -27.93 -23.69 -1.62
C ASP A 136 -29.39 -23.48 -2.03
N ASP A 137 -29.77 -22.24 -2.34
CA ASP A 137 -31.12 -21.90 -2.83
C ASP A 137 -31.37 -22.44 -4.25
N LEU A 138 -30.37 -22.41 -5.14
CA LEU A 138 -30.43 -23.03 -6.47
C LEU A 138 -30.52 -24.55 -6.39
N GLU A 139 -29.74 -25.20 -5.53
CA GLU A 139 -29.84 -26.66 -5.30
C GLU A 139 -31.21 -27.05 -4.75
N ARG A 140 -31.76 -26.28 -3.80
CA ARG A 140 -33.09 -26.52 -3.24
C ARG A 140 -34.17 -26.40 -4.32
N SER A 141 -34.07 -25.37 -5.17
CA SER A 141 -34.95 -25.17 -6.32
C SER A 141 -34.85 -26.33 -7.32
N HIS A 142 -33.64 -26.75 -7.68
CA HIS A 142 -33.40 -27.89 -8.57
C HIS A 142 -33.99 -29.20 -8.02
N ARG A 143 -33.82 -29.49 -6.72
CA ARG A 143 -34.41 -30.67 -6.08
C ARG A 143 -35.95 -30.63 -6.12
N ALA A 144 -36.57 -29.49 -5.81
CA ALA A 144 -38.03 -29.33 -5.89
C ALA A 144 -38.58 -29.44 -7.31
N MET A 145 -37.87 -28.91 -8.31
CA MET A 145 -38.17 -29.07 -9.73
C MET A 145 -38.08 -30.55 -10.14
N MET A 146 -37.05 -31.28 -9.71
CA MET A 146 -36.87 -32.69 -10.04
C MET A 146 -37.96 -33.58 -9.42
N THR A 147 -38.37 -33.33 -8.18
CA THR A 147 -39.55 -34.00 -7.59
C THR A 147 -40.83 -33.71 -8.39
N SER A 148 -41.03 -32.45 -8.82
CA SER A 148 -42.16 -32.10 -9.68
C SER A 148 -42.14 -32.87 -11.01
N VAL A 149 -40.97 -33.05 -11.63
CA VAL A 149 -40.80 -33.85 -12.85
C VAL A 149 -41.16 -35.31 -12.61
N THR A 150 -40.64 -35.95 -11.57
CA THR A 150 -40.95 -37.37 -11.28
C THR A 150 -42.43 -37.59 -10.93
N GLU A 151 -43.09 -36.60 -10.32
CA GLU A 151 -44.54 -36.60 -10.16
C GLU A 151 -45.29 -36.53 -11.49
N PHE A 152 -44.85 -35.71 -12.45
CA PHE A 152 -45.47 -35.64 -13.78
C PHE A 152 -45.22 -36.93 -14.59
N GLU A 153 -44.03 -37.52 -14.51
CA GLU A 153 -43.70 -38.82 -15.11
C GLU A 153 -44.60 -39.93 -14.54
N SER A 154 -44.77 -39.99 -13.23
CA SER A 154 -45.69 -40.95 -12.59
C SER A 154 -47.14 -40.76 -13.05
N LYS A 155 -47.64 -39.50 -13.06
CA LYS A 155 -49.01 -39.18 -13.51
C LYS A 155 -49.22 -39.50 -15.00
N LEU A 156 -48.19 -39.35 -15.84
CA LEU A 156 -48.21 -39.70 -17.25
C LEU A 156 -48.21 -41.22 -17.45
N ASN A 157 -47.34 -41.97 -16.75
CA ASN A 157 -47.29 -43.43 -16.81
C ASN A 157 -48.64 -44.04 -16.41
N SER A 158 -49.23 -43.61 -15.29
CA SER A 158 -50.57 -44.07 -14.90
C SER A 158 -51.72 -43.52 -15.76
N ALA A 159 -51.46 -42.65 -16.74
CA ALA A 159 -52.40 -42.33 -17.81
C ALA A 159 -52.22 -43.24 -19.02
N ILE A 160 -50.98 -43.59 -19.37
CA ILE A 160 -50.66 -44.58 -20.41
C ILE A 160 -51.21 -45.96 -20.03
N GLU A 161 -51.00 -46.40 -18.78
CA GLU A 161 -51.54 -47.67 -18.24
C GLU A 161 -53.07 -47.75 -18.39
N ARG A 162 -53.79 -46.68 -18.01
CA ARG A 162 -55.25 -46.61 -18.14
C ARG A 162 -55.71 -46.60 -19.59
N ASN A 163 -55.00 -45.91 -20.48
CA ASN A 163 -55.33 -45.93 -21.91
C ASN A 163 -55.12 -47.32 -22.52
N ALA A 164 -54.02 -48.01 -22.19
CA ALA A 164 -53.75 -49.37 -22.67
C ALA A 164 -54.82 -50.39 -22.21
N LEU A 165 -55.31 -50.26 -20.97
CA LEU A 165 -56.45 -51.05 -20.49
C LEU A 165 -57.73 -50.76 -21.28
N LEU A 166 -58.06 -49.48 -21.49
CA LEU A 166 -59.24 -49.07 -22.28
C LEU A 166 -59.15 -49.47 -23.76
N GLU A 167 -57.96 -49.49 -24.34
CA GLU A 167 -57.71 -50.02 -25.69
C GLU A 167 -57.97 -51.55 -25.73
N SER A 168 -57.50 -52.31 -24.73
CA SER A 168 -57.79 -53.74 -24.59
C SER A 168 -59.28 -54.03 -24.43
N GLU A 169 -59.98 -53.29 -23.55
CA GLU A 169 -61.44 -53.39 -23.38
C GLU A 169 -62.18 -53.06 -24.69
N GLN A 170 -61.69 -52.08 -25.45
CA GLN A 170 -62.29 -51.73 -26.74
C GLN A 170 -62.05 -52.82 -27.80
N ASP A 171 -60.88 -53.45 -27.84
CA ASP A 171 -60.58 -54.55 -28.77
C ASP A 171 -61.32 -55.85 -28.41
N GLU A 172 -61.51 -56.15 -27.12
CA GLU A 172 -62.43 -57.21 -26.68
C GLU A 172 -63.87 -56.94 -27.14
N ALA A 173 -64.36 -55.70 -26.97
CA ALA A 173 -65.68 -55.30 -27.44
C ALA A 173 -65.81 -55.37 -28.97
N ARG A 174 -64.79 -54.93 -29.73
CA ARG A 174 -64.72 -55.07 -31.20
C ARG A 174 -64.76 -56.56 -31.60
N GLY A 175 -64.01 -57.42 -30.91
CA GLY A 175 -63.98 -58.86 -31.14
C GLY A 175 -65.32 -59.55 -30.86
N MET A 176 -66.01 -59.18 -29.77
CA MET A 176 -67.36 -59.65 -29.48
C MET A 176 -68.37 -59.19 -30.55
N VAL A 177 -68.34 -57.90 -30.93
CA VAL A 177 -69.19 -57.36 -32.00
C VAL A 177 -68.91 -58.05 -33.34
N GLN A 178 -67.67 -58.44 -33.62
CA GLN A 178 -67.34 -59.18 -34.84
C GLN A 178 -67.88 -60.61 -34.81
N ARG A 179 -67.67 -61.36 -33.72
CA ARG A 179 -68.27 -62.71 -33.55
C ARG A 179 -69.80 -62.68 -33.72
N LEU A 180 -70.49 -61.76 -33.03
CA LEU A 180 -71.94 -61.60 -33.15
C LEU A 180 -72.39 -61.19 -34.57
N LYS A 181 -71.60 -60.43 -35.32
CA LYS A 181 -71.88 -60.11 -36.74
C LYS A 181 -71.74 -61.32 -37.66
N ASP A 182 -70.79 -62.21 -37.35
CA ASP A 182 -70.51 -63.42 -38.12
C ASP A 182 -71.56 -64.50 -37.80
N GLU A 183 -71.85 -64.75 -36.52
CA GLU A 183 -72.99 -65.58 -36.06
C GLU A 183 -74.33 -65.09 -36.67
N ALA A 184 -74.59 -63.77 -36.62
CA ALA A 184 -75.77 -63.19 -37.26
C ALA A 184 -75.70 -63.17 -38.79
N ARG A 185 -74.56 -63.47 -39.43
CA ARG A 185 -74.49 -63.75 -40.88
C ARG A 185 -74.83 -65.20 -41.14
N ASP A 186 -74.29 -66.12 -40.36
CA ASP A 186 -74.44 -67.56 -40.54
C ASP A 186 -75.87 -68.01 -40.23
N LEU A 187 -76.49 -67.48 -39.17
CA LEU A 187 -77.92 -67.66 -38.91
C LEU A 187 -78.80 -67.10 -40.05
N ARG A 188 -78.39 -66.04 -40.75
CA ARG A 188 -79.08 -65.54 -41.96
C ARG A 188 -78.86 -66.45 -43.17
N GLN A 189 -77.73 -67.15 -43.26
CA GLN A 189 -77.49 -68.19 -44.27
C GLN A 189 -78.33 -69.43 -43.97
N GLU A 190 -78.36 -69.92 -42.74
CA GLU A 190 -79.24 -71.02 -42.30
C GLU A 190 -80.71 -70.73 -42.56
N MET A 191 -81.20 -69.54 -42.17
CA MET A 191 -82.58 -69.13 -42.43
C MET A 191 -82.88 -69.07 -43.93
N LYS A 192 -81.92 -68.65 -44.76
CA LYS A 192 -82.07 -68.66 -46.22
C LYS A 192 -82.08 -70.08 -46.81
N ILE A 193 -81.31 -71.01 -46.27
CA ILE A 193 -81.32 -72.42 -46.66
C ILE A 193 -82.68 -73.05 -46.28
N ARG A 194 -83.12 -72.90 -45.03
CA ARG A 194 -84.44 -73.39 -44.56
C ARG A 194 -85.60 -72.75 -45.34
N SER A 195 -85.47 -71.48 -45.74
CA SER A 195 -86.46 -70.78 -46.58
C SER A 195 -86.41 -71.18 -48.07
N CYS A 196 -85.47 -72.04 -48.49
CA CYS A 196 -85.53 -72.74 -49.77
C CYS A 196 -86.15 -74.14 -49.66
N GLU A 197 -86.34 -74.68 -48.46
CA GLU A 197 -86.96 -75.99 -48.20
C GLU A 197 -88.47 -75.90 -47.94
N VAL A 198 -89.02 -74.69 -47.75
CA VAL A 198 -90.45 -74.42 -47.55
C VAL A 198 -90.91 -73.30 -48.49
N PRO A 199 -92.01 -73.48 -49.27
CA PRO A 199 -92.48 -72.46 -50.20
C PRO A 199 -93.14 -71.27 -49.49
N ASP A 200 -92.54 -70.11 -49.73
CA ASP A 200 -93.08 -68.74 -49.79
C ASP A 200 -94.57 -68.53 -49.40
N ASN A 201 -94.80 -67.68 -48.39
CA ASN A 201 -96.07 -66.98 -48.18
C ASN A 201 -95.87 -65.71 -47.32
N ASP A 202 -95.24 -64.69 -47.90
CA ASP A 202 -94.85 -63.46 -47.21
C ASP A 202 -96.05 -62.64 -46.67
N LYS A 203 -95.95 -62.08 -45.45
CA LYS A 203 -97.01 -61.26 -44.83
C LYS A 203 -96.52 -59.96 -44.19
N CYS A 204 -96.95 -58.87 -44.84
CA CYS A 204 -97.03 -57.49 -44.38
C CYS A 204 -97.35 -57.26 -42.89
N LEU A 205 -96.63 -56.31 -42.25
CA LEU A 205 -97.11 -55.09 -41.55
C LEU A 205 -95.90 -54.43 -40.83
N GLU A 206 -95.48 -53.20 -41.17
CA GLU A 206 -95.98 -51.89 -40.67
C GLU A 206 -95.63 -51.59 -39.19
N ARG A 207 -94.77 -50.58 -38.93
CA ARG A 207 -94.97 -49.52 -37.92
C ARG A 207 -93.91 -48.40 -37.96
N VAL A 208 -94.38 -47.16 -38.10
CA VAL A 208 -93.61 -45.89 -37.94
C VAL A 208 -93.32 -45.54 -36.46
N ARG A 209 -92.15 -44.95 -36.15
CA ARG A 209 -91.99 -43.85 -35.15
C ARG A 209 -90.59 -43.17 -35.11
N SER A 210 -90.59 -41.89 -34.73
CA SER A 210 -89.45 -41.01 -34.37
C SER A 210 -89.99 -39.97 -33.36
N PRO A 211 -89.26 -39.62 -32.27
CA PRO A 211 -88.54 -38.33 -32.14
C PRO A 211 -87.09 -38.49 -31.57
N ILE A 212 -86.13 -37.56 -31.70
CA ILE A 212 -85.95 -36.21 -31.05
C ILE A 212 -85.92 -36.33 -29.51
N ASP A 213 -85.00 -35.77 -28.70
CA ASP A 213 -84.06 -34.64 -28.83
C ASP A 213 -82.61 -35.03 -28.31
N SER A 214 -81.63 -34.23 -27.83
CA SER A 214 -81.49 -32.79 -27.48
C SER A 214 -80.03 -32.29 -27.36
N ASN A 215 -79.87 -30.98 -27.11
CA ASN A 215 -78.79 -30.28 -26.38
C ASN A 215 -77.30 -30.44 -26.78
N LYS A 216 -76.77 -29.41 -27.48
CA LYS A 216 -75.37 -28.96 -27.33
C LYS A 216 -75.30 -27.42 -27.27
N LEU A 217 -75.09 -26.89 -26.07
CA LEU A 217 -74.99 -25.44 -25.83
C LEU A 217 -73.63 -24.86 -26.29
N LYS A 218 -73.66 -23.59 -26.68
CA LYS A 218 -72.49 -22.69 -26.69
C LYS A 218 -72.40 -21.96 -25.35
N VAL A 219 -71.19 -21.71 -24.86
CA VAL A 219 -70.81 -20.51 -24.09
C VAL A 219 -69.43 -20.07 -24.57
N GLU A 220 -69.22 -18.77 -24.67
CA GLU A 220 -67.97 -18.11 -25.09
C GLU A 220 -67.33 -17.44 -23.87
N MET A 221 -66.00 -17.38 -23.78
CA MET A 221 -65.32 -16.22 -23.17
C MET A 221 -63.85 -16.11 -23.61
N GLU A 222 -63.35 -14.87 -23.60
CA GLU A 222 -62.05 -14.47 -24.16
C GLU A 222 -61.02 -14.22 -23.06
N THR A 223 -59.72 -14.39 -23.35
CA THR A 223 -58.73 -13.27 -23.32
C THR A 223 -57.34 -13.68 -23.82
N GLN A 224 -56.75 -12.79 -24.65
CA GLN A 224 -55.38 -12.22 -24.62
C GLN A 224 -54.24 -13.00 -23.90
N THR A 225 -52.98 -13.11 -24.38
CA THR A 225 -52.21 -12.13 -25.18
C THR A 225 -50.94 -12.73 -25.84
N ASN A 226 -50.52 -12.18 -26.99
CA ASN A 226 -49.15 -12.10 -27.57
C ASN A 226 -48.27 -13.33 -27.92
N VAL A 227 -47.49 -13.13 -28.98
CA VAL A 227 -46.41 -13.93 -29.62
C VAL A 227 -45.05 -13.20 -29.45
N PRO A 228 -43.85 -13.67 -29.95
CA PRO A 228 -43.50 -14.88 -30.72
C PRO A 228 -42.26 -15.67 -30.18
N GLY A 229 -41.88 -16.79 -30.84
CA GLY A 229 -40.49 -17.32 -30.76
C GLY A 229 -40.27 -18.80 -31.12
N SER A 230 -39.64 -19.07 -32.27
CA SER A 230 -39.16 -20.40 -32.70
C SER A 230 -37.62 -20.46 -32.66
N PRO A 231 -36.96 -21.64 -32.84
CA PRO A 231 -37.29 -23.00 -32.40
C PRO A 231 -36.16 -23.61 -31.53
N LEU A 232 -36.32 -24.88 -31.15
CA LEU A 232 -35.29 -25.69 -30.48
C LEU A 232 -33.94 -25.73 -31.22
N LYS A 233 -32.83 -25.64 -30.47
CA LYS A 233 -31.67 -26.51 -30.76
C LYS A 233 -30.95 -26.95 -29.49
N MET A 234 -30.92 -28.26 -29.29
CA MET A 234 -30.27 -28.95 -28.18
C MET A 234 -28.77 -29.08 -28.46
N GLN A 235 -27.91 -28.72 -27.50
CA GLN A 235 -26.58 -29.31 -27.42
C GLN A 235 -26.11 -29.41 -25.96
N GLN A 236 -26.20 -30.63 -25.44
CA GLN A 236 -25.53 -31.07 -24.22
C GLN A 236 -24.09 -31.49 -24.58
N SER A 237 -23.11 -31.07 -23.78
CA SER A 237 -21.81 -31.77 -23.63
C SER A 237 -20.98 -31.15 -22.53
N GLY A 238 -20.58 -31.96 -21.55
CA GLY A 238 -19.45 -31.64 -20.68
C GLY A 238 -18.14 -32.16 -21.30
N GLY A 239 -17.01 -31.74 -20.72
CA GLY A 239 -15.66 -32.19 -21.15
C GLY A 239 -14.75 -31.02 -21.49
N GLY A 240 -13.76 -30.76 -20.63
CA GLY A 240 -12.80 -29.68 -20.83
C GLY A 240 -11.71 -30.03 -21.84
N GLN A 241 -11.68 -29.34 -22.98
CA GLN A 241 -10.49 -29.18 -23.82
C GLN A 241 -10.38 -27.75 -24.37
N ASN A 242 -9.16 -27.32 -24.69
CA ASN A 242 -8.87 -25.96 -25.14
C ASN A 242 -9.30 -25.73 -26.60
N ILE A 243 -10.40 -25.00 -26.80
CA ILE A 243 -10.85 -24.58 -28.14
C ILE A 243 -10.20 -23.22 -28.48
N PRO A 244 -9.47 -23.08 -29.61
CA PRO A 244 -8.91 -21.80 -30.02
C PRO A 244 -10.00 -20.80 -30.41
N LEU A 245 -9.98 -19.60 -29.81
CA LEU A 245 -10.91 -18.52 -30.15
C LEU A 245 -10.84 -18.18 -31.64
N THR A 246 -12.02 -18.02 -32.25
CA THR A 246 -12.20 -17.56 -33.64
C THR A 246 -11.61 -16.15 -33.84
N PRO A 247 -11.17 -15.78 -35.06
CA PRO A 247 -10.41 -14.55 -35.28
C PRO A 247 -11.07 -13.26 -34.74
N PRO A 248 -12.38 -13.00 -34.91
CA PRO A 248 -13.01 -11.79 -34.38
C PRO A 248 -13.03 -11.74 -32.85
N ALA A 249 -13.36 -12.87 -32.20
CA ALA A 249 -13.38 -12.98 -30.74
C ALA A 249 -11.98 -12.77 -30.13
N ARG A 250 -10.94 -13.29 -30.79
CA ARG A 250 -9.54 -13.11 -30.39
C ARG A 250 -9.11 -11.64 -30.47
N ILE A 251 -9.44 -10.94 -31.56
CA ILE A 251 -9.09 -9.52 -31.73
C ILE A 251 -9.81 -8.65 -30.68
N SER A 252 -11.09 -8.89 -30.45
CA SER A 252 -11.87 -8.18 -29.42
C SER A 252 -11.26 -8.38 -28.02
N ALA A 253 -10.96 -9.64 -27.65
CA ALA A 253 -10.33 -9.95 -26.37
C ALA A 253 -8.96 -9.29 -26.19
N MET A 254 -8.10 -9.27 -27.23
CA MET A 254 -6.78 -8.63 -27.14
C MET A 254 -6.87 -7.10 -27.03
N ASN A 255 -7.88 -6.45 -27.64
CA ASN A 255 -8.10 -5.01 -27.46
C ASN A 255 -8.56 -4.70 -26.03
N ILE A 256 -9.50 -5.47 -25.47
CA ILE A 256 -9.98 -5.32 -24.08
C ILE A 256 -8.83 -5.52 -23.08
N VAL A 257 -7.99 -6.53 -23.27
CA VAL A 257 -6.79 -6.75 -22.44
C VAL A 257 -5.76 -5.62 -22.61
N GLY A 258 -5.57 -5.12 -23.83
CA GLY A 258 -4.66 -4.00 -24.11
C GLY A 258 -5.07 -2.70 -23.42
N ASP A 259 -6.37 -2.38 -23.44
CA ASP A 259 -6.89 -1.17 -22.78
C ASP A 259 -7.00 -1.32 -21.26
N LEU A 260 -7.20 -2.54 -20.74
CA LEU A 260 -7.02 -2.82 -19.31
C LEU A 260 -5.57 -2.57 -18.88
N LEU A 261 -4.58 -3.11 -19.59
CA LEU A 261 -3.14 -2.93 -19.26
C LEU A 261 -2.73 -1.44 -19.28
N ARG A 262 -3.21 -0.67 -20.25
CA ARG A 262 -3.12 0.81 -20.28
C ARG A 262 -3.71 1.45 -19.02
N LYS A 263 -4.92 1.02 -18.63
CA LYS A 263 -5.71 1.66 -17.57
C LYS A 263 -5.26 1.32 -16.14
N VAL A 264 -4.44 0.28 -15.94
CA VAL A 264 -3.74 0.01 -14.67
C VAL A 264 -2.25 0.44 -14.67
N GLY A 265 -1.77 1.10 -15.73
CA GLY A 265 -0.39 1.63 -15.80
C GLY A 265 0.71 0.57 -15.88
N LEU A 266 0.38 -0.68 -16.24
CA LEU A 266 1.30 -1.83 -16.22
C LEU A 266 2.24 -1.89 -17.45
N GLU A 267 2.22 -0.87 -18.31
CA GLU A 267 2.99 -0.82 -19.56
C GLU A 267 4.51 -0.88 -19.33
N GLY A 268 4.99 -0.49 -18.13
CA GLY A 268 6.40 -0.61 -17.72
C GLY A 268 6.88 -2.02 -17.31
N LEU A 269 6.00 -3.02 -17.23
CA LEU A 269 6.34 -4.40 -16.80
C LEU A 269 6.53 -5.41 -17.95
N LEU A 270 6.40 -4.94 -19.19
CA LEU A 270 6.52 -5.74 -20.41
C LEU A 270 7.84 -5.42 -21.11
N CYS A 271 8.75 -6.39 -21.24
CA CYS A 271 10.02 -6.15 -21.96
C CYS A 271 9.72 -5.86 -23.44
N SER A 272 10.18 -4.70 -23.92
CA SER A 272 9.72 -4.05 -25.16
C SER A 272 9.89 -4.90 -26.43
N GLY A 273 10.89 -5.78 -26.48
CA GLY A 273 11.12 -6.70 -27.59
C GLY A 273 10.22 -7.95 -27.59
N CYS A 274 9.92 -8.52 -26.41
CA CYS A 274 9.20 -9.81 -26.29
C CYS A 274 7.73 -9.68 -25.86
N LYS A 275 7.29 -8.51 -25.36
CA LYS A 275 5.93 -8.26 -24.84
C LYS A 275 5.46 -9.29 -23.79
N GLN A 276 6.40 -9.86 -23.05
CA GLN A 276 6.16 -10.79 -21.95
C GLN A 276 6.48 -10.13 -20.61
N VAL A 277 5.68 -10.43 -19.59
CA VAL A 277 5.95 -10.04 -18.20
C VAL A 277 7.07 -10.91 -17.66
N LYS A 278 8.08 -10.31 -17.01
CA LYS A 278 9.24 -11.02 -16.42
C LYS A 278 10.10 -11.80 -17.45
N CYS A 279 10.31 -11.20 -18.62
CA CYS A 279 11.13 -11.74 -19.71
C CYS A 279 12.65 -11.61 -19.43
N SER A 280 13.41 -12.70 -19.52
CA SER A 280 14.89 -12.71 -19.36
C SER A 280 15.63 -12.23 -20.62
N CYS A 281 15.17 -11.12 -21.20
CA CYS A 281 15.67 -10.55 -22.45
C CYS A 281 17.08 -9.95 -22.27
N GLY A 282 18.12 -10.78 -22.44
CA GLY A 282 19.52 -10.43 -22.22
C GLY A 282 20.11 -9.44 -23.22
N GLY A 283 19.84 -8.14 -23.03
CA GLY A 283 20.47 -7.02 -23.72
C GLY A 283 20.36 -5.77 -22.83
N GLY A 284 21.50 -5.20 -22.42
CA GLY A 284 21.54 -4.26 -21.30
C GLY A 284 21.49 -2.77 -21.68
N ASN A 285 21.18 -1.94 -20.68
CA ASN A 285 21.81 -0.62 -20.51
C ASN A 285 21.85 -0.27 -19.00
N PRO A 286 22.85 0.50 -18.49
CA PRO A 286 23.26 0.35 -17.09
C PRO A 286 22.97 1.57 -16.17
N HIS A 287 21.73 1.72 -15.67
CA HIS A 287 21.43 2.72 -14.63
C HIS A 287 20.38 2.26 -13.60
N SER A 288 20.83 1.62 -12.52
CA SER A 288 20.22 1.67 -11.17
C SER A 288 21.19 1.07 -10.14
N PRO A 289 21.18 1.53 -8.87
CA PRO A 289 22.20 1.16 -7.89
C PRO A 289 22.00 -0.27 -7.34
N VAL A 290 23.12 -0.96 -7.08
CA VAL A 290 23.14 -2.24 -6.37
C VAL A 290 22.87 -1.99 -4.88
N ILE A 291 21.79 -2.57 -4.36
CA ILE A 291 21.51 -2.62 -2.92
C ILE A 291 22.40 -3.71 -2.30
N PRO A 292 23.31 -3.40 -1.35
CA PRO A 292 24.09 -4.42 -0.66
C PRO A 292 23.19 -5.22 0.31
N ALA A 293 23.39 -6.54 0.37
CA ALA A 293 22.66 -7.41 1.29
C ALA A 293 23.03 -7.12 2.76
N PRO A 294 22.08 -7.26 3.71
CA PRO A 294 22.35 -6.97 5.12
C PRO A 294 23.30 -8.02 5.74
N MET A 295 24.38 -7.55 6.36
CA MET A 295 25.25 -8.41 7.17
C MET A 295 24.51 -8.86 8.45
N MET A 296 24.63 -10.14 8.81
CA MET A 296 24.10 -10.65 10.07
C MET A 296 24.90 -10.09 11.26
N ALA A 297 24.23 -9.31 12.11
CA ALA A 297 24.81 -8.80 13.35
C ALA A 297 24.77 -9.88 14.46
N GLN A 298 25.90 -10.13 15.10
CA GLN A 298 25.99 -11.01 16.28
C GLN A 298 25.37 -10.35 17.53
N PRO A 299 24.80 -11.12 18.47
CA PRO A 299 24.11 -10.57 19.64
C PRO A 299 25.08 -9.95 20.65
N ARG A 300 25.13 -8.61 20.72
CA ARG A 300 25.74 -7.89 21.84
C ARG A 300 24.78 -7.82 23.02
N ARG A 301 25.30 -8.08 24.22
CA ARG A 301 24.54 -8.00 25.48
C ARG A 301 24.43 -6.55 25.95
N GLY A 302 23.21 -6.09 26.25
CA GLY A 302 22.90 -4.91 27.07
C GLY A 302 21.67 -5.28 27.92
N ILE A 303 21.74 -5.26 29.25
CA ILE A 303 21.67 -4.05 30.09
C ILE A 303 20.44 -3.24 29.71
N GLY A 304 19.33 -3.53 30.38
CA GLY A 304 18.04 -2.90 30.11
C GLY A 304 17.91 -1.54 30.78
N ILE A 305 17.42 -0.55 30.04
CA ILE A 305 16.94 0.73 30.56
C ILE A 305 15.44 0.80 30.26
N LYS A 306 14.60 0.95 31.29
CA LYS A 306 13.16 1.14 31.13
C LYS A 306 12.87 2.61 30.85
N THR A 307 12.46 2.95 29.64
CA THR A 307 11.80 4.22 29.32
C THR A 307 10.45 3.94 28.68
N GLY A 308 9.43 3.71 29.51
CA GLY A 308 8.05 3.81 29.07
C GLY A 308 7.67 5.29 28.97
N PHE A 309 7.26 5.75 27.80
CA PHE A 309 6.58 7.03 27.63
C PHE A 309 5.26 6.81 26.90
N MET A 310 4.22 7.54 27.30
CA MET A 310 2.83 7.17 27.03
C MET A 310 2.37 7.54 25.62
N SER A 311 1.42 6.77 25.12
CA SER A 311 0.58 7.14 23.99
C SER A 311 -0.17 8.45 24.27
N GLN A 312 0.00 9.47 23.42
CA GLN A 312 -0.97 10.54 23.28
C GLN A 312 -0.88 11.17 21.88
N CYS A 313 -1.80 10.75 21.01
CA CYS A 313 -2.06 11.41 19.73
C CYS A 313 -3.55 11.65 19.57
N ILE A 314 -3.90 12.93 19.39
CA ILE A 314 -5.17 13.43 18.82
C ILE A 314 -6.42 13.22 19.70
N GLU A 315 -6.79 14.30 20.39
CA GLU A 315 -8.13 14.58 20.89
C GLU A 315 -8.64 15.87 20.21
N ARG A 316 -9.93 16.21 20.40
CA ARG A 316 -10.61 17.48 20.04
C ARG A 316 -11.16 17.61 18.60
N LYS A 317 -12.33 17.00 18.38
CA LYS A 317 -13.43 17.61 17.61
C LYS A 317 -14.78 17.34 18.28
N SER A 318 -15.31 18.35 18.98
CA SER A 318 -16.75 18.68 19.13
C SER A 318 -16.98 19.62 20.32
N SER A 319 -17.20 20.91 20.05
CA SER A 319 -17.90 21.84 20.96
C SER A 319 -18.23 23.16 20.23
N VAL A 320 -19.14 23.11 19.25
CA VAL A 320 -19.81 24.29 18.65
C VAL A 320 -21.22 23.90 18.20
N GLN A 321 -22.16 23.84 19.15
CA GLN A 321 -23.58 24.24 19.05
C GLN A 321 -24.29 23.92 20.37
#